data_AF-A0A2D9CFL5-F1
#
_entry.id   AF-A0A2D9CFL5-F1
#
_cell.length_a   1.000
_cell.length_b   1.000
_cell.length_c   1.000
_cell.angle_alpha   90.00
_cell.angle_beta   90.00
_cell.angle_gamma   90.00
#
_symmetry.space_group_name_H-M   'P 1'
#
loop_
_entity.id
_entity.type
_entity.pdbx_description
1 polymer ?
#
loop_
_entity_poly.entity_id
_entity_poly.type
_entity_poly.pdbx_seq_one_letter_code
_entity_poly.pdbx_strand_id
1 'polypeptide(L)'
;MYKYLSTNHPELVEDEFFRPHDTAVISIPQKAPKGSILRDESPFDLLERIKKVATEWVKPGHRKGSNTHNVSATVSLKQEEWDAAGKWMWENRDHYNGLSVLPYDGGTYTQAPFEDISKVNYDMAMAHLKDVDLSKIVETEDETDLAGELACAGGACEIT
;
A
#
# COMPACT_ATOMS: atom_id res chain seq x y z
N MET A 1 -14.81 -11.39 13.03
CA MET A 1 -15.04 -11.34 11.54
C MET A 1 -14.94 -12.69 10.81
N TYR A 2 -13.80 -13.41 10.88
CA TYR A 2 -13.54 -14.65 10.11
C TYR A 2 -14.66 -15.72 10.19
N LYS A 3 -15.11 -16.08 11.40
CA LYS A 3 -16.16 -17.12 11.61
C LYS A 3 -17.43 -16.87 10.78
N TYR A 4 -17.86 -15.60 10.71
CA TYR A 4 -19.03 -15.20 9.93
C TYR A 4 -18.79 -15.36 8.42
N LEU A 5 -17.63 -14.89 7.93
CA LEU A 5 -17.28 -14.96 6.51
C LEU A 5 -17.08 -16.40 6.05
N SER A 6 -16.37 -17.23 6.81
CA SER A 6 -16.16 -18.65 6.49
C SER A 6 -17.49 -19.43 6.38
N THR A 7 -18.51 -19.04 7.15
CA THR A 7 -19.83 -19.68 7.13
C THR A 7 -20.74 -19.17 6.01
N ASN A 8 -20.76 -17.86 5.78
CA ASN A 8 -21.77 -17.22 4.91
C ASN A 8 -21.22 -16.76 3.55
N HIS A 9 -19.91 -16.54 3.46
CA HIS A 9 -19.20 -16.06 2.27
C HIS A 9 -17.86 -16.79 2.08
N PRO A 10 -17.85 -18.13 2.00
CA PRO A 10 -16.63 -18.91 1.83
C PRO A 10 -15.86 -18.54 0.56
N GLU A 11 -16.52 -17.91 -0.43
CA GLU A 11 -15.89 -17.45 -1.67
C GLU A 11 -14.91 -16.28 -1.46
N LEU A 12 -14.96 -15.62 -0.30
CA LEU A 12 -14.05 -14.53 0.07
C LEU A 12 -12.92 -14.99 1.01
N VAL A 13 -12.89 -16.26 1.39
CA VAL A 13 -11.98 -16.79 2.41
C VAL A 13 -11.22 -17.98 1.86
N GLU A 14 -9.92 -17.98 2.03
CA GLU A 14 -9.05 -19.12 1.72
C GLU A 14 -8.07 -19.37 2.87
N ASP A 15 -7.53 -20.58 2.96
CA ASP A 15 -6.51 -20.90 3.96
C ASP A 15 -5.18 -20.25 3.58
N GLU A 16 -4.42 -19.78 4.57
CA GLU A 16 -3.08 -19.27 4.32
C GLU A 16 -2.16 -20.41 3.89
N PHE A 17 -1.39 -20.19 2.83
CA PHE A 17 -0.65 -21.24 2.14
C PHE A 17 0.44 -21.87 3.02
N PHE A 18 1.14 -21.08 3.84
CA PHE A 18 2.23 -21.56 4.70
C PHE A 18 1.75 -22.04 6.08
N ARG A 19 0.60 -21.56 6.56
CA ARG A 19 0.05 -21.81 7.89
C ARG A 19 -1.48 -21.99 7.86
N PRO A 20 -1.98 -23.00 7.12
CA PRO A 20 -3.42 -23.18 6.92
C PRO A 20 -4.19 -23.63 8.17
N HIS A 21 -3.48 -24.02 9.24
CA HIS A 21 -4.09 -24.60 10.44
C HIS A 21 -4.60 -23.57 11.46
N ASP A 22 -4.13 -22.32 11.38
CA ASP A 22 -4.48 -21.24 12.31
C ASP A 22 -4.68 -19.88 11.61
N THR A 23 -4.37 -19.79 10.31
CA THR A 23 -4.37 -18.52 9.56
C THR A 23 -5.19 -18.66 8.28
N ALA A 24 -6.01 -17.65 8.01
CA ALA A 24 -6.81 -17.55 6.79
C ALA A 24 -6.59 -16.19 6.10
N VAL A 25 -6.75 -16.18 4.79
CA VAL A 25 -6.70 -14.99 3.93
C VAL A 25 -8.12 -14.60 3.56
N ILE A 26 -8.46 -13.33 3.78
CA ILE A 26 -9.74 -12.75 3.39
C ILE A 26 -9.49 -11.82 2.21
N SER A 27 -10.08 -12.14 1.06
CA SER A 27 -9.90 -11.41 -0.18
C SER A 27 -11.00 -10.39 -0.39
N ILE A 28 -10.62 -9.12 -0.52
CA ILE A 28 -11.55 -8.00 -0.70
C ILE A 28 -11.34 -7.38 -2.09
N PRO A 29 -12.28 -7.56 -3.04
CA PRO A 29 -12.15 -6.97 -4.37
C PRO A 29 -12.21 -5.44 -4.31
N GLN A 30 -11.21 -4.78 -4.89
CA GLN A 30 -11.14 -3.33 -4.98
C GLN A 30 -10.99 -2.86 -6.43
N LYS A 31 -11.49 -1.66 -6.73
CA LYS A 31 -11.40 -1.04 -8.05
C LYS A 31 -11.14 0.44 -7.94
N ALA A 32 -10.08 0.91 -8.60
CA ALA A 32 -9.78 2.32 -8.70
C ALA A 32 -10.87 3.09 -9.50
N PRO A 33 -11.12 4.37 -9.16
CA PRO A 33 -12.02 5.23 -9.93
C PRO A 33 -11.69 5.26 -11.42
N LYS A 34 -12.70 5.49 -12.27
CA LYS A 34 -12.49 5.60 -13.72
C LYS A 34 -11.57 6.80 -14.03
N GLY A 35 -10.54 6.56 -14.83
CA GLY A 35 -9.55 7.58 -15.21
C GLY A 35 -8.42 7.77 -14.19
N SER A 36 -8.33 6.91 -13.17
CA SER A 36 -7.17 6.91 -12.26
C SER A 36 -5.90 6.54 -13.01
N ILE A 37 -4.79 7.18 -12.62
CA ILE A 37 -3.44 6.76 -12.99
C ILE A 37 -3.04 5.65 -12.02
N LEU A 38 -2.67 4.49 -12.55
CA LEU A 38 -2.26 3.34 -11.76
C LEU A 38 -0.75 3.13 -11.90
N ARG A 39 -0.24 2.09 -11.24
CA ARG A 39 1.20 1.77 -11.23
C ARG A 39 1.74 1.37 -12.60
N ASP A 40 0.87 1.12 -13.58
CA ASP A 40 1.22 0.78 -14.95
C ASP A 40 1.70 1.98 -15.79
N GLU A 41 1.59 3.19 -15.26
CA GLU A 41 2.13 4.40 -15.89
C GLU A 41 3.65 4.35 -16.07
N SER A 42 4.16 5.27 -16.90
CA SER A 42 5.61 5.49 -16.99
C SER A 42 6.15 6.02 -15.65
N PRO A 43 7.21 5.41 -15.09
CA PRO A 43 7.83 5.93 -13.86
C PRO A 43 8.39 7.34 -14.06
N PHE A 44 8.70 7.75 -15.30
CA PHE A 44 9.16 9.09 -15.62
C PHE A 44 8.06 10.14 -15.48
N ASP A 45 6.81 9.79 -15.78
CA ASP A 45 5.68 10.71 -15.56
C ASP A 45 5.46 10.94 -14.06
N LEU A 46 5.63 9.89 -13.25
CA LEU A 46 5.63 10.00 -11.79
C LEU A 46 6.80 10.87 -11.29
N LEU A 47 8.02 10.66 -11.80
CA LEU A 47 9.20 11.44 -11.44
C LEU A 47 9.02 12.93 -11.76
N GLU A 48 8.47 13.28 -12.92
CA GLU A 48 8.17 14.68 -13.26
C GLU A 48 7.11 15.29 -12.34
N ARG A 49 6.09 14.52 -11.93
CA ARG A 49 5.11 14.99 -10.94
C ARG A 49 5.72 15.17 -9.56
N ILE A 50 6.59 14.26 -9.12
CA ILE A 50 7.32 14.41 -7.85
C ILE A 50 8.16 15.68 -7.88
N LYS A 51 8.93 15.89 -8.96
CA LYS A 51 9.72 17.10 -9.19
C LYS A 51 8.83 18.34 -9.13
N LYS A 52 7.70 18.36 -9.83
CA LYS A 52 6.76 19.48 -9.82
C LYS A 52 6.31 19.83 -8.40
N VAL A 53 5.88 18.82 -7.63
CA VAL A 53 5.46 19.03 -6.23
C VAL A 53 6.62 19.56 -5.38
N ALA A 54 7.82 18.98 -5.52
CA ALA A 54 9.00 19.44 -4.81
C ALA A 54 9.32 20.91 -5.14
N THR A 55 9.24 21.31 -6.41
CA THR A 55 9.55 22.69 -6.82
C THR A 55 8.47 23.71 -6.44
N GLU A 56 7.19 23.33 -6.48
CA GLU A 56 6.08 24.26 -6.27
C GLU A 56 5.65 24.34 -4.79
N TRP A 57 5.89 23.29 -4.00
CA TRP A 57 5.33 23.15 -2.66
C TRP A 57 6.36 22.90 -1.55
N VAL A 58 7.60 22.53 -1.89
CA VAL A 58 8.65 22.24 -0.90
C VAL A 58 9.70 23.35 -0.91
N LYS A 59 10.08 23.81 0.28
CA LYS A 59 11.16 24.80 0.41
C LYS A 59 12.50 24.09 0.21
N PRO A 60 13.42 24.68 -0.59
CA PRO A 60 14.76 24.13 -0.77
C PRO A 60 15.50 23.96 0.56
N GLY A 61 16.29 22.89 0.62
CA GLY A 61 17.14 22.62 1.77
C GLY A 61 18.23 23.68 1.97
N HIS A 62 18.70 23.80 3.20
CA HIS A 62 19.74 24.73 3.62
C HIS A 62 20.73 24.01 4.56
N ARG A 63 21.95 24.55 4.63
CA ARG A 63 23.07 23.94 5.38
C ARG A 63 23.03 24.18 6.89
N LYS A 64 22.24 25.14 7.36
CA LYS A 64 22.15 25.53 8.78
C LYS A 64 20.70 25.64 9.18
N GLY A 65 20.34 25.06 10.34
CA GLY A 65 18.96 25.02 10.80
C GLY A 65 18.21 23.77 10.34
N SER A 66 16.94 23.67 10.75
CA SER A 66 16.11 22.51 10.44
C SER A 66 15.53 22.63 9.04
N ASN A 67 15.86 21.67 8.17
CA ASN A 67 15.22 21.55 6.86
C ASN A 67 13.72 21.26 7.00
N THR A 68 12.96 21.65 5.98
CA THR A 68 11.51 21.44 5.92
C THR A 68 11.17 20.07 5.34
N HIS A 69 9.89 19.88 4.98
CA HIS A 69 9.33 18.66 4.44
C HIS A 69 10.01 18.15 3.15
N ASN A 70 9.74 16.88 2.80
CA ASN A 70 10.12 16.23 1.55
C ASN A 70 8.87 15.63 0.88
N VAL A 71 8.95 15.34 -0.40
CA VAL A 71 7.95 14.52 -1.09
C VAL A 71 8.29 13.05 -0.84
N SER A 72 7.53 12.38 0.03
CA SER A 72 7.67 10.94 0.24
C SER A 72 7.05 10.19 -0.94
N ALA A 73 7.91 9.57 -1.75
CA ALA A 73 7.47 8.78 -2.89
C ALA A 73 8.36 7.55 -3.08
N THR A 74 7.70 6.45 -3.44
CA THR A 74 8.34 5.21 -3.88
C THR A 74 8.12 5.06 -5.38
N VAL A 75 9.20 4.94 -6.14
CA VAL A 75 9.18 4.76 -7.59
C VAL A 75 9.56 3.32 -7.89
N SER A 76 8.64 2.61 -8.53
CA SER A 76 8.82 1.22 -8.95
C SER A 76 9.38 1.18 -10.38
N LEU A 77 10.51 0.50 -10.60
CA LEU A 77 11.19 0.44 -11.89
C LEU A 77 11.32 -0.99 -12.42
N LYS A 78 11.04 -1.18 -13.71
CA LYS A 78 11.35 -2.40 -14.46
C LYS A 78 12.85 -2.46 -14.76
N GLN A 79 13.33 -3.64 -15.13
CA GLN A 79 14.76 -3.89 -15.31
C GLN A 79 15.39 -2.97 -16.38
N GLU A 80 14.66 -2.67 -17.44
CA GLU A 80 15.07 -1.82 -18.55
C GLU A 80 15.01 -0.31 -18.25
N GLU A 81 14.37 0.10 -17.15
CA GLU A 81 14.14 1.51 -16.81
C GLU A 81 15.23 2.09 -15.89
N TRP A 82 16.04 1.24 -15.26
CA TRP A 82 17.02 1.63 -14.24
C TRP A 82 18.05 2.65 -14.74
N ASP A 83 18.66 2.42 -15.91
CA ASP A 83 19.70 3.31 -16.44
C ASP A 83 19.13 4.70 -16.77
N ALA A 84 17.96 4.74 -17.39
CA ALA A 84 17.29 5.98 -17.74
C ALA A 84 16.80 6.74 -16.49
N ALA A 85 16.27 6.03 -15.49
CA ALA A 85 15.88 6.62 -14.21
C ALA A 85 17.09 7.19 -13.45
N GLY A 86 18.21 6.46 -13.44
CA GLY A 86 19.46 6.94 -12.84
C GLY A 86 19.97 8.23 -13.48
N LYS A 87 19.92 8.30 -14.82
CA LYS A 87 20.26 9.54 -15.55
C LYS A 87 19.31 10.69 -15.18
N TRP A 88 18.01 10.44 -15.17
CA TRP A 88 17.02 11.45 -14.78
C TRP A 88 17.27 11.96 -13.36
N MET A 89 17.53 11.06 -12.41
CA MET A 89 17.80 11.40 -11.02
C MET A 89 19.06 12.25 -10.90
N TRP A 90 20.11 11.94 -11.65
CA TRP A 90 21.35 12.72 -11.66
C TRP A 90 21.13 14.14 -12.19
N GLU A 91 20.41 14.26 -13.31
CA GLU A 91 20.10 15.54 -13.96
C GLU A 91 19.17 16.41 -13.09
N ASN A 92 18.30 15.80 -12.29
CA ASN A 92 17.29 16.48 -11.49
C ASN A 92 17.56 16.51 -9.98
N ARG A 93 18.78 16.17 -9.54
CA ARG A 93 19.17 16.05 -8.11
C ARG A 93 18.92 17.29 -7.24
N ASP A 94 18.78 18.46 -7.86
CA ASP A 94 18.48 19.71 -7.15
C ASP A 94 16.96 19.91 -6.92
N HIS A 95 16.12 19.01 -7.45
CA HIS A 95 14.66 19.11 -7.42
C HIS A 95 13.96 17.97 -6.66
N TYR A 96 14.70 17.21 -5.87
CA TYR A 96 14.18 16.26 -4.89
C TYR A 96 15.22 16.07 -3.78
N ASN A 97 14.81 15.64 -2.58
CA ASN A 97 15.75 15.42 -1.47
C ASN A 97 16.09 13.95 -1.30
N GLY A 98 15.07 13.09 -1.22
CA GLY A 98 15.23 11.65 -1.06
C GLY A 98 14.05 10.93 -1.70
N LEU A 99 14.36 9.92 -2.50
CA LEU A 99 13.40 9.06 -3.17
C LEU A 99 13.68 7.59 -2.81
N SER A 100 12.63 6.82 -2.61
CA SER A 100 12.76 5.36 -2.55
C SER A 100 12.54 4.79 -3.94
N VAL A 101 13.46 3.93 -4.39
CA VAL A 101 13.40 3.32 -5.72
C VAL A 101 13.49 1.82 -5.54
N LEU A 102 12.47 1.10 -6.00
CA LEU A 102 12.34 -0.33 -5.81
C LEU A 102 12.11 -1.02 -7.16
N PRO A 103 12.47 -2.31 -7.30
CA PRO A 103 12.04 -3.11 -8.44
C PRO A 103 10.51 -3.09 -8.58
N TYR A 104 10.03 -3.10 -9.83
CA TYR A 104 8.59 -3.14 -10.11
C TYR A 104 7.94 -4.40 -9.55
N ASP A 105 8.62 -5.53 -9.66
CA ASP A 105 8.10 -6.80 -9.21
C ASP A 105 8.48 -7.07 -7.75
N GLY A 106 7.49 -7.45 -6.95
CA GLY A 106 7.66 -7.79 -5.53
C GLY A 106 8.11 -9.23 -5.29
N GLY A 107 8.46 -9.97 -6.35
CA GLY A 107 8.74 -11.41 -6.31
C GLY A 107 7.52 -12.28 -6.61
N THR A 108 7.61 -13.56 -6.25
CA THR A 108 6.56 -14.57 -6.51
C THR A 108 5.93 -15.01 -5.20
N TYR A 109 5.10 -14.15 -4.60
CA TYR A 109 4.28 -14.56 -3.46
C TYR A 109 3.05 -15.30 -3.96
N THR A 110 2.78 -16.47 -3.40
CA THR A 110 1.58 -17.26 -3.74
C THR A 110 0.30 -16.54 -3.36
N GLN A 111 0.29 -15.89 -2.19
CA GLN A 111 -0.82 -15.06 -1.70
C GLN A 111 -0.29 -13.65 -1.45
N ALA A 112 -0.16 -12.88 -2.54
CA ALA A 112 0.25 -11.50 -2.43
C ALA A 112 -0.85 -10.67 -1.74
N PRO A 113 -0.52 -9.70 -0.87
CA PRO A 113 -1.51 -8.86 -0.22
C PRO A 113 -2.34 -8.02 -1.22
N PHE A 114 -1.77 -7.75 -2.40
CA PHE A 114 -2.46 -7.15 -3.53
C PHE A 114 -2.20 -7.97 -4.79
N GLU A 115 -3.27 -8.29 -5.51
CA GLU A 115 -3.23 -9.07 -6.75
C GLU A 115 -4.05 -8.37 -7.83
N ASP A 116 -3.49 -8.32 -9.05
CA ASP A 116 -4.21 -7.85 -10.22
C ASP A 116 -5.18 -8.93 -10.71
N ILE A 117 -6.48 -8.66 -10.59
CA ILE A 117 -7.54 -9.61 -10.98
C ILE A 117 -8.28 -9.15 -12.25
N SER A 118 -8.84 -10.13 -12.97
CA SER A 118 -9.71 -9.83 -14.12
C SER A 118 -11.01 -9.16 -13.68
N LYS A 119 -11.64 -8.41 -14.61
CA LYS A 119 -12.97 -7.83 -14.38
C LYS A 119 -14.01 -8.90 -13.98
N VAL A 120 -13.93 -10.08 -14.57
CA VAL A 120 -14.87 -11.18 -14.29
C VAL A 120 -14.73 -11.62 -12.82
N ASN A 121 -13.49 -11.86 -12.37
CA ASN A 121 -13.22 -12.25 -10.99
C ASN A 121 -13.65 -11.15 -10.00
N TYR A 122 -13.38 -9.88 -10.34
CA TYR A 122 -13.84 -8.74 -9.55
C TYR A 122 -15.37 -8.72 -9.42
N ASP A 123 -16.10 -8.86 -10.53
CA ASP A 123 -17.57 -8.80 -10.53
C ASP A 123 -18.18 -9.96 -9.73
N MET A 124 -17.59 -11.16 -9.82
CA MET A 124 -17.99 -12.33 -9.04
C MET A 124 -17.77 -12.09 -7.55
N ALA A 125 -16.55 -11.74 -7.13
CA ALA A 125 -16.23 -11.51 -5.73
C ALA A 125 -17.03 -10.35 -5.12
N MET A 126 -17.28 -9.29 -5.90
CA MET A 126 -18.05 -8.12 -5.47
C MET A 126 -19.53 -8.44 -5.23
N ALA A 127 -20.08 -9.48 -5.88
CA ALA A 127 -21.43 -9.95 -5.57
C ALA A 127 -21.49 -10.51 -4.13
N HIS A 128 -20.54 -11.35 -3.76
CA HIS A 128 -20.45 -11.91 -2.40
C HIS A 128 -20.14 -10.85 -1.35
N LEU A 129 -19.24 -9.90 -1.65
CA LEU A 129 -18.86 -8.85 -0.71
C LEU A 129 -20.02 -7.93 -0.34
N LYS A 130 -20.91 -7.60 -1.29
CA LYS A 130 -22.08 -6.74 -1.05
C LYS A 130 -23.11 -7.35 -0.12
N ASP A 131 -23.15 -8.69 -0.05
CA ASP A 131 -24.06 -9.41 0.82
C ASP A 131 -23.53 -9.52 2.26
N VAL A 132 -22.29 -9.07 2.51
CA VAL A 132 -21.70 -9.03 3.85
C VAL A 132 -22.36 -7.93 4.68
N ASP A 133 -23.13 -8.35 5.67
CA ASP A 133 -23.73 -7.47 6.65
C ASP A 133 -22.88 -7.42 7.93
N LEU A 134 -22.14 -6.33 8.10
CA LEU A 134 -21.25 -6.13 9.26
C LEU A 134 -22.02 -6.14 10.59
N SER A 135 -23.32 -5.83 10.62
CA SER A 135 -24.12 -5.84 11.85
C SER A 135 -24.34 -7.25 12.41
N LYS A 136 -24.20 -8.28 11.56
CA LYS A 136 -24.32 -9.70 11.95
C LYS A 136 -23.00 -10.29 12.42
N ILE A 137 -21.90 -9.56 12.28
CA ILE A 137 -20.59 -9.98 12.74
C ILE A 137 -20.52 -9.67 14.24
N VAL A 138 -20.72 -10.71 15.05
CA VAL A 138 -20.64 -10.64 16.51
C VAL A 138 -19.41 -11.41 16.98
N GLU A 139 -18.62 -10.79 17.83
CA GLU A 139 -17.48 -11.42 18.49
C GLU A 139 -17.90 -11.74 19.93
N THR A 140 -17.89 -13.03 20.27
CA THR A 140 -18.34 -13.53 21.58
C THR A 140 -17.23 -13.48 22.62
N GLU A 141 -15.99 -13.43 22.18
CA GLU A 141 -14.77 -13.41 22.99
C GLU A 141 -13.91 -12.25 22.50
N ASP A 142 -13.35 -11.48 23.44
CA ASP A 142 -12.41 -10.40 23.14
C ASP A 142 -10.98 -10.95 23.23
N GLU A 143 -10.44 -11.32 22.08
CA GLU A 143 -9.06 -11.81 21.92
C GLU A 143 -8.10 -10.66 21.55
N THR A 144 -8.51 -9.40 21.77
CA THR A 144 -7.70 -8.23 21.42
C THR A 144 -6.61 -7.99 22.46
N ASP A 145 -5.35 -8.15 22.08
CA ASP A 145 -4.22 -7.73 22.91
C ASP A 145 -3.92 -6.23 22.72
N LEU A 146 -4.62 -5.40 23.51
CA LEU A 146 -4.43 -3.94 23.53
C LEU A 146 -3.03 -3.51 24.05
N ALA A 147 -2.25 -4.41 24.65
CA ALA A 147 -0.92 -4.07 25.18
C ALA A 147 0.20 -4.10 24.12
N GLY A 148 -0.05 -4.71 22.96
CA GLY A 148 0.90 -4.78 21.84
C GLY A 148 1.07 -3.48 21.05
N GLU A 149 0.07 -2.60 21.07
CA GLU A 149 0.10 -1.28 20.42
C GLU A 149 0.05 -0.16 21.48
N LEU A 150 1.22 0.23 21.99
CA LEU A 150 1.40 1.44 22.80
C LEU A 150 1.19 2.70 21.95
N ALA A 151 -0.04 2.94 21.51
CA ALA A 151 -0.46 4.23 20.96
C ALA A 151 -0.66 5.22 22.13
N CYS A 152 0.45 5.72 22.67
CA CYS A 152 0.52 6.70 23.76
C CYS A 152 -0.03 6.21 25.11
N ALA A 153 0.75 5.43 25.84
CA ALA A 153 0.62 5.42 27.30
C ALA A 153 0.86 6.84 27.83
N GLY A 154 -0.14 7.41 28.50
CA GLY A 154 -0.10 8.75 29.06
C GLY A 154 1.17 8.97 29.88
N GLY A 155 2.08 9.80 29.36
CA GLY A 155 3.33 10.21 30.02
C GLY A 155 4.64 9.75 29.36
N ALA A 156 4.60 8.95 28.28
CA ALA A 156 5.81 8.43 27.62
C ALA A 156 6.02 8.88 26.16
N CYS A 157 5.43 10.00 25.73
CA CYS A 157 5.81 10.59 24.45
C CYS A 157 7.25 11.12 24.55
N GLU A 158 8.16 10.60 23.73
CA GLU A 158 9.50 11.15 23.48
C GLU A 158 9.42 12.48 22.72
N ILE A 159 8.74 13.47 23.30
CA ILE A 159 8.95 14.86 22.93
C ILE A 159 9.77 15.47 24.06
N THR A 160 11.09 15.43 23.90
CA THR A 160 12.04 16.36 24.52
C THR A 160 12.59 17.29 23.47
#